data_AF-A0A8B9GT00-F1
#
_entry.id   AF-A0A8B9GT00-F1
#
_cell.length_a   1.000
_cell.length_b   1.000
_cell.length_c   1.000
_cell.angle_alpha   90.00
_cell.angle_beta   90.00
_cell.angle_gamma   90.00
#
_symmetry.space_group_name_H-M   'P 1'
#
loop_
_entity.id
_entity.type
_entity.pdbx_description
1 polymer ?
#
loop_
_entity_poly.entity_id
_entity_poly.type
_entity_poly.pdbx_seq_one_letter_code
_entity_poly.pdbx_strand_id
1 'polypeptide(L)'
;MCVNGSDLCFIVFFVSLAELKGEYEELCESEQFGIVMSSVKLLRPRLNGILFKLTFEEQVNNIRPDIMNVTFACEEVKKSEGFSKLLEMILLVGNYMNSGSRNAQTFGFNISFLCKIRDTKSADQNTTLLHFLAEKCEENFPEILKFPDELEHVENASKVSAQILKASLDTMERHIQRLENDIQNFPKTDDKQDKFVEKIKYSREQYEKLSTMHKNMQKLYESLGSYFAFDPHAVSIEDFFGDLANFRMLFLVSTCSINNAYYCSYFNIYSLFFSNKNE
;
A
#
# COMPACT_ATOMS: atom_id res chain seq x y z
N MET A 1 -14.26 -1.43 -37.71
CA MET A 1 -13.01 -1.12 -36.98
C MET A 1 -12.60 0.29 -37.38
N CYS A 2 -12.71 1.27 -36.48
CA CYS A 2 -12.29 2.63 -36.79
C CYS A 2 -10.76 2.70 -36.69
N VAL A 3 -10.11 2.71 -37.85
CA VAL A 3 -8.66 2.97 -37.97
C VAL A 3 -8.51 4.49 -37.76
N ASN A 4 -7.77 4.93 -36.75
CA ASN A 4 -7.63 6.38 -36.49
C ASN A 4 -6.91 7.05 -37.67
N GLY A 5 -7.12 8.35 -37.91
CA GLY A 5 -6.49 9.07 -39.03
C GLY A 5 -4.95 9.01 -39.05
N SER A 6 -4.33 8.87 -37.87
CA SER A 6 -2.88 8.61 -37.73
C SER A 6 -2.48 7.18 -38.10
N ASP A 7 -3.36 6.20 -37.89
CA ASP A 7 -3.13 4.80 -38.26
C ASP A 7 -3.16 4.63 -39.78
N LEU A 8 -4.05 5.35 -40.48
CA LEU A 8 -4.13 5.35 -41.94
C LEU A 8 -2.85 5.93 -42.56
N CYS A 9 -2.37 7.06 -42.04
CA CYS A 9 -1.17 7.72 -42.56
C CYS A 9 0.10 6.85 -42.39
N PHE A 10 0.22 6.16 -41.25
CA PHE A 10 1.34 5.24 -40.99
C PHE A 10 1.32 4.04 -41.93
N ILE A 11 0.14 3.44 -42.16
CA ILE A 11 0.00 2.30 -43.08
C ILE A 11 0.31 2.74 -44.52
N VAL A 12 -0.25 3.86 -44.97
CA VAL A 12 -0.04 4.37 -46.34
C VAL A 12 1.44 4.68 -46.59
N PHE A 13 2.12 5.34 -45.63
CA PHE A 13 3.53 5.67 -45.76
C PHE A 13 4.44 4.44 -45.90
N PHE A 14 4.26 3.43 -45.04
CA PHE A 14 5.09 2.21 -45.09
C PHE A 14 4.78 1.32 -46.30
N VAL A 15 3.54 1.34 -46.80
CA VAL A 15 3.16 0.63 -48.04
C VAL A 15 3.81 1.30 -49.26
N SER A 16 3.75 2.62 -49.38
CA SER A 16 4.40 3.35 -50.48
C SER A 16 5.92 3.18 -50.48
N LEU A 17 6.57 3.15 -49.31
CA LEU A 17 8.00 2.86 -49.23
C LEU A 17 8.34 1.41 -49.60
N ALA A 18 7.47 0.45 -49.29
CA ALA A 18 7.72 -0.95 -49.64
C ALA A 18 7.78 -1.20 -51.16
N GLU A 19 7.14 -0.34 -51.97
CA GLU A 19 7.18 -0.39 -53.43
C GLU A 19 8.53 0.06 -54.00
N LEU A 20 9.30 0.86 -53.26
CA LEU A 20 10.62 1.39 -53.66
C LEU A 20 11.80 0.44 -53.34
N LYS A 21 11.51 -0.83 -53.00
CA LYS A 21 12.55 -1.84 -52.67
C LYS A 21 13.61 -2.04 -53.76
N GLY A 22 13.26 -1.79 -55.03
CA GLY A 22 14.19 -1.93 -56.16
C GLY A 22 15.28 -0.87 -56.22
N GLU A 23 15.08 0.28 -55.55
CA GLU A 23 15.98 1.45 -55.57
C GLU A 23 16.69 1.64 -54.23
N TYR A 24 16.75 0.58 -53.40
CA TYR A 24 17.20 0.66 -52.00
C TYR A 24 18.55 1.38 -51.81
N GLU A 25 19.54 1.10 -52.67
CA GLU A 25 20.88 1.70 -52.57
C GLU A 25 20.91 3.19 -52.99
N GLU A 26 19.89 3.67 -53.70
CA GLU A 26 19.79 5.05 -54.18
C GLU A 26 18.98 5.96 -53.23
N LEU A 27 18.25 5.35 -52.29
CA LEU A 27 17.43 6.05 -51.29
C LEU A 27 18.27 6.60 -50.14
N CYS A 28 17.77 7.65 -49.48
CA CYS A 28 18.43 8.18 -48.28
C CYS A 28 18.27 7.23 -47.08
N GLU A 29 19.15 7.34 -46.07
CA GLU A 29 19.17 6.44 -44.91
C GLU A 29 17.81 6.34 -44.19
N SER A 30 17.04 7.44 -44.13
CA SER A 30 15.70 7.44 -43.51
C SER A 30 14.67 6.62 -44.29
N GLU A 31 14.75 6.60 -45.62
CA GLU A 31 13.87 5.82 -46.48
C GLU A 31 14.26 4.34 -46.49
N GLN A 32 15.57 4.06 -46.51
CA GLN A 32 16.12 2.71 -46.34
C GLN A 32 15.65 2.09 -45.02
N PHE A 33 15.73 2.84 -43.91
CA PHE A 33 15.18 2.42 -42.61
C PHE A 33 13.68 2.13 -42.69
N GLY A 34 12.91 3.00 -43.35
CA GLY A 34 11.48 2.80 -43.57
C GLY A 34 11.15 1.52 -44.34
N ILE A 35 11.95 1.17 -45.35
CA ILE A 35 11.82 -0.08 -46.11
C ILE A 35 12.13 -1.32 -45.25
N VAL A 36 13.18 -1.26 -44.43
CA VAL A 36 13.50 -2.37 -43.51
C VAL A 36 12.37 -2.56 -42.50
N MET A 37 11.88 -1.46 -41.92
CA MET A 37 10.78 -1.50 -40.95
C MET A 37 9.44 -1.91 -41.57
N SER A 38 9.18 -1.60 -42.85
CA SER A 38 7.97 -2.05 -43.56
C SER A 38 7.90 -3.58 -43.72
N SER A 39 9.06 -4.24 -43.75
CA SER A 39 9.13 -5.70 -43.85
C SER A 39 8.68 -6.42 -42.58
N VAL A 40 8.67 -5.70 -41.44
CA VAL A 40 8.23 -6.24 -40.14
C VAL A 40 6.70 -6.26 -40.08
N LYS A 41 6.12 -7.45 -40.18
CA LYS A 41 4.68 -7.65 -40.03
C LYS A 41 4.21 -7.18 -38.65
N LEU A 42 3.13 -6.41 -38.63
CA LEU A 42 2.49 -5.88 -37.41
C LEU A 42 3.49 -5.11 -36.53
N LEU A 43 4.33 -4.26 -37.15
CA LEU A 43 5.38 -3.48 -36.48
C LEU A 43 4.86 -2.74 -35.24
N ARG A 44 3.73 -2.03 -35.34
CA ARG A 44 3.22 -1.22 -34.22
C ARG A 44 2.76 -2.05 -33.01
N PRO A 45 1.96 -3.12 -33.18
CA PRO A 45 1.73 -4.09 -32.09
C PRO A 45 3.01 -4.65 -31.47
N ARG A 46 4.04 -4.97 -32.28
CA ARG A 46 5.33 -5.43 -31.76
C ARG A 46 6.04 -4.36 -30.91
N LEU A 47 6.09 -3.11 -31.39
CA LEU A 47 6.69 -1.99 -30.66
C LEU A 47 5.95 -1.72 -29.34
N ASN A 48 4.62 -1.75 -29.35
CA ASN A 48 3.82 -1.61 -28.13
C ASN A 48 4.10 -2.75 -27.14
N GLY A 49 4.23 -3.99 -27.63
CA GLY A 49 4.58 -5.14 -26.78
C GLY A 49 5.99 -5.06 -26.21
N ILE A 50 6.95 -4.55 -26.98
CA ILE A 50 8.31 -4.31 -26.50
C ILE A 50 8.30 -3.23 -25.40
N LEU A 51 7.64 -2.10 -25.65
CA LEU A 51 7.52 -1.02 -24.67
C LEU A 51 6.85 -1.49 -23.38
N PHE A 52 5.76 -2.25 -23.50
CA PHE A 52 5.11 -2.87 -22.36
C PHE A 52 6.07 -3.80 -21.61
N LYS A 53 6.80 -4.68 -22.32
CA LYS A 53 7.72 -5.61 -21.67
C LYS A 53 8.87 -4.92 -20.93
N LEU A 54 9.33 -3.78 -21.44
CA LEU A 54 10.37 -2.95 -20.81
C LEU A 54 9.88 -2.26 -19.54
N THR A 55 8.61 -1.86 -19.50
CA THR A 55 8.01 -1.13 -18.36
C THR A 55 7.30 -2.04 -17.36
N PHE A 56 6.94 -3.27 -17.76
CA PHE A 56 6.13 -4.20 -16.96
C PHE A 56 6.77 -4.55 -15.61
N GLU A 57 8.07 -4.84 -15.61
CA GLU A 57 8.76 -5.27 -14.39
C GLU A 57 8.85 -4.14 -13.37
N GLU A 58 9.08 -2.92 -13.83
CA GLU A 58 9.03 -1.71 -13.00
C GLU A 58 7.63 -1.52 -12.39
N GLN A 59 6.57 -1.63 -13.21
CA GLN A 59 5.20 -1.52 -12.71
C GLN A 59 4.88 -2.57 -11.65
N VAL A 60 5.29 -3.83 -11.86
CA VAL A 60 5.12 -4.90 -10.85
C VAL A 60 5.90 -4.58 -9.57
N ASN A 61 7.14 -4.10 -9.69
CA ASN A 61 7.98 -3.75 -8.55
C ASN A 61 7.46 -2.54 -7.77
N ASN A 62 6.68 -1.66 -8.40
CA ASN A 62 6.02 -0.53 -7.73
C ASN A 62 4.71 -0.96 -7.04
N ILE A 63 3.93 -1.85 -7.66
CA ILE A 63 2.61 -2.27 -7.14
C ILE A 63 2.73 -3.33 -6.03
N ARG A 64 3.68 -4.27 -6.15
CA ARG A 64 3.79 -5.40 -5.23
C ARG A 64 4.05 -4.98 -3.77
N PRO A 65 4.97 -4.05 -3.46
CA PRO A 65 5.21 -3.62 -2.09
C PRO A 65 3.97 -3.04 -1.42
N ASP A 66 3.18 -2.24 -2.14
CA ASP A 66 1.94 -1.65 -1.62
C ASP A 66 0.93 -2.73 -1.19
N ILE A 67 0.73 -3.75 -2.03
CA ILE A 67 -0.12 -4.90 -1.70
C ILE A 67 0.41 -5.62 -0.45
N MET A 68 1.73 -5.83 -0.38
CA MET A 68 2.36 -6.53 0.73
C MET A 68 2.25 -5.75 2.04
N ASN A 69 2.49 -4.44 2.03
CA ASN A 69 2.38 -3.56 3.19
C ASN A 69 0.98 -3.63 3.80
N VAL A 70 -0.06 -3.50 2.98
CA VAL A 70 -1.46 -3.60 3.44
C VAL A 70 -1.78 -5.02 3.92
N THR A 71 -1.32 -6.04 3.22
CA THR A 71 -1.54 -7.45 3.60
C THR A 71 -0.95 -7.74 4.98
N PHE A 72 0.31 -7.37 5.20
CA PHE A 72 0.98 -7.58 6.48
C PHE A 72 0.38 -6.74 7.58
N ALA A 73 0.07 -5.46 7.33
CA ALA A 73 -0.61 -4.61 8.30
C ALA A 73 -1.96 -5.21 8.73
N CYS A 74 -2.73 -5.78 7.80
CA CYS A 74 -3.98 -6.46 8.14
C CYS A 74 -3.76 -7.66 9.08
N GLU A 75 -2.74 -8.47 8.82
CA GLU A 75 -2.42 -9.63 9.65
C GLU A 75 -1.87 -9.24 11.02
N GLU A 76 -0.97 -8.27 11.06
CA GLU A 76 -0.34 -7.72 12.26
C GLU A 76 -1.40 -7.19 13.23
N VAL A 77 -2.28 -6.30 12.74
CA VAL A 77 -3.33 -5.70 13.58
C VAL A 77 -4.27 -6.76 14.15
N LYS A 78 -4.60 -7.80 13.36
CA LYS A 78 -5.48 -8.88 13.81
C LYS A 78 -4.81 -9.84 14.78
N LYS A 79 -3.50 -10.07 14.65
CA LYS A 79 -2.72 -11.04 15.45
C LYS A 79 -2.04 -10.42 16.67
N SER A 80 -1.93 -9.09 16.74
CA SER A 80 -1.27 -8.38 17.83
C SER A 80 -2.00 -8.60 19.16
N GLU A 81 -1.35 -9.35 20.06
CA GLU A 81 -1.83 -9.59 21.41
C GLU A 81 -1.73 -8.32 22.26
N GLY A 82 -0.64 -7.56 22.09
CA GLY A 82 -0.43 -6.29 22.79
C GLY A 82 -1.50 -5.26 22.45
N PHE A 83 -1.85 -5.15 21.16
CA PHE A 83 -2.91 -4.23 20.72
C PHE A 83 -4.29 -4.68 21.22
N SER A 84 -4.59 -5.98 21.17
CA SER A 84 -5.85 -6.52 21.68
C SER A 84 -6.04 -6.23 23.16
N LYS A 85 -5.02 -6.46 23.99
CA LYS A 85 -5.04 -6.13 25.43
C LYS A 85 -5.17 -4.63 25.68
N LEU A 86 -4.55 -3.79 24.85
CA LEU A 86 -4.71 -2.33 24.95
C LEU A 86 -6.16 -1.90 24.72
N LEU A 87 -6.83 -2.48 23.73
CA LEU A 87 -8.24 -2.21 23.46
C LEU A 87 -9.15 -2.61 24.63
N GLU A 88 -8.87 -3.75 25.27
CA GLU A 88 -9.57 -4.19 26.49
C GLU A 88 -9.38 -3.19 27.65
N MET A 89 -8.16 -2.71 27.85
CA MET A 89 -7.88 -1.71 28.89
C MET A 89 -8.60 -0.40 28.60
N ILE A 90 -8.59 0.07 27.36
CA ILE A 90 -9.32 1.27 26.93
C ILE A 90 -10.82 1.10 27.17
N LEU A 91 -11.38 -0.07 26.84
CA LEU A 91 -12.80 -0.36 27.07
C LEU A 91 -13.14 -0.36 28.57
N LEU A 92 -12.30 -0.98 29.39
CA LEU A 92 -12.47 -1.02 30.86
C LEU A 92 -12.47 0.39 31.45
N VAL A 93 -11.46 1.18 31.13
CA VAL A 93 -11.33 2.55 31.64
C VAL A 93 -12.45 3.43 31.11
N GLY A 94 -12.80 3.32 29.83
CA GLY A 94 -13.92 4.02 29.23
C GLY A 94 -15.25 3.71 29.90
N ASN A 95 -15.52 2.44 30.20
CA ASN A 95 -16.74 2.01 30.91
C ASN A 95 -16.79 2.53 32.35
N TYR A 96 -15.65 2.52 33.05
CA TYR A 96 -15.56 3.08 34.40
C TYR A 96 -15.83 4.59 34.42
N MET A 97 -15.18 5.33 33.51
CA MET A 97 -15.32 6.80 33.40
C MET A 97 -16.74 7.23 32.99
N ASN A 98 -17.41 6.43 32.15
CA ASN A 98 -18.75 6.73 31.66
C ASN A 98 -19.86 6.14 32.53
N SER A 99 -19.55 5.63 33.72
CA SER A 99 -20.54 5.07 34.65
C SER A 99 -21.67 6.07 34.94
N GLY A 100 -22.92 5.61 34.82
CA GLY A 100 -24.12 6.44 34.99
C GLY A 100 -24.51 7.30 33.77
N SER A 101 -23.76 7.24 32.67
CA SER A 101 -24.12 7.88 31.40
C SER A 101 -24.78 6.90 30.41
N ARG A 102 -25.29 7.41 29.29
CA ARG A 102 -25.79 6.58 28.16
C ARG A 102 -24.74 5.63 27.58
N ASN A 103 -23.45 5.95 27.75
CA ASN A 103 -22.33 5.17 27.25
C ASN A 103 -21.72 4.24 28.33
N ALA A 104 -22.41 4.02 29.45
CA ALA A 104 -22.00 3.02 30.43
C ALA A 104 -22.23 1.60 29.88
N GLN A 105 -21.38 0.64 30.29
CA GLN A 105 -21.53 -0.79 30.00
C GLN A 105 -21.55 -1.13 28.50
N THR A 106 -20.75 -0.44 27.69
CA THR A 106 -20.59 -0.79 26.27
C THR A 106 -19.74 -2.04 26.11
N PHE A 107 -20.05 -2.83 25.10
CA PHE A 107 -19.31 -4.04 24.74
C PHE A 107 -18.11 -3.77 23.82
N GLY A 108 -18.02 -2.56 23.27
CA GLY A 108 -16.97 -2.16 22.35
C GLY A 108 -17.12 -0.71 21.92
N PHE A 109 -16.13 -0.24 21.18
CA PHE A 109 -16.10 1.09 20.59
C PHE A 109 -15.53 1.00 19.17
N ASN A 110 -15.85 1.97 18.33
CA ASN A 110 -15.29 2.05 16.98
C ASN A 110 -13.81 2.47 17.04
N ILE A 111 -12.94 1.84 16.24
CA ILE A 111 -11.49 2.06 16.29
C ILE A 111 -11.06 3.52 16.05
N SER A 112 -11.82 4.31 15.29
CA SER A 112 -11.54 5.75 15.11
C SER A 112 -11.68 6.56 16.41
N PHE A 113 -12.25 5.96 17.47
CA PHE A 113 -12.23 6.53 18.82
C PHE A 113 -10.82 6.60 19.42
N LEU A 114 -9.89 5.74 19.00
CA LEU A 114 -8.52 5.72 19.52
C LEU A 114 -7.82 7.09 19.38
N CYS A 115 -8.04 7.77 18.25
CA CYS A 115 -7.54 9.12 18.01
C CYS A 115 -8.11 10.17 18.97
N LYS A 116 -9.29 9.94 19.55
CA LYS A 116 -9.98 10.87 20.47
C LYS A 116 -9.56 10.71 21.93
N ILE A 117 -8.89 9.61 22.27
CA ILE A 117 -8.45 9.33 23.65
C ILE A 117 -7.50 10.43 24.15
N ARG A 118 -6.67 10.98 23.28
CA ARG A 118 -5.76 12.09 23.60
C ARG A 118 -6.50 13.35 24.03
N ASP A 119 -7.71 13.57 23.52
CA ASP A 119 -8.47 14.81 23.78
C ASP A 119 -9.12 14.80 25.16
N THR A 120 -9.18 13.63 25.81
CA THR A 120 -9.66 13.51 27.19
C THR A 120 -8.54 13.85 28.15
N LYS A 121 -8.68 14.98 28.85
CA LYS A 121 -7.68 15.50 29.79
C LYS A 121 -8.10 15.28 31.24
N SER A 122 -7.10 15.22 32.12
CA SER A 122 -7.28 15.30 33.56
C SER A 122 -7.86 16.67 33.99
N ALA A 123 -8.35 16.75 35.23
CA ALA A 123 -8.93 17.98 35.77
C ALA A 123 -7.93 19.16 35.82
N ASP A 124 -6.64 18.86 36.00
CA ASP A 124 -5.53 19.81 36.00
C ASP A 124 -4.97 20.09 34.59
N GLN A 125 -5.53 19.46 33.55
CA GLN A 125 -5.18 19.61 32.12
C GLN A 125 -3.73 19.27 31.73
N ASN A 126 -2.91 18.80 32.67
CA ASN A 126 -1.50 18.47 32.44
C ASN A 126 -1.32 17.09 31.81
N THR A 127 -2.21 16.13 32.09
CA THR A 127 -2.13 14.77 31.57
C THR A 127 -3.37 14.43 30.74
N THR A 128 -3.18 13.54 29.76
CA THR A 128 -4.30 13.01 28.96
C THR A 128 -4.59 11.58 29.38
N LEU A 129 -5.77 11.09 29.03
CA LEU A 129 -6.15 9.69 29.24
C LEU A 129 -5.15 8.73 28.58
N LEU A 130 -4.56 9.13 27.46
CA LEU A 130 -3.51 8.34 26.80
C LEU A 130 -2.23 8.24 27.65
N HIS A 131 -1.81 9.32 28.30
CA HIS A 131 -0.66 9.28 29.23
C HIS A 131 -0.96 8.37 30.43
N PHE A 132 -2.16 8.49 31.01
CA PHE A 132 -2.58 7.62 32.11
C PHE A 132 -2.60 6.13 31.71
N LEU A 133 -3.12 5.81 30.52
CA LEU A 133 -3.13 4.44 30.00
C LEU A 133 -1.72 3.92 29.76
N ALA A 134 -0.83 4.73 29.18
CA ALA A 134 0.57 4.38 28.95
C ALA A 134 1.30 4.08 30.27
N GLU A 135 1.12 4.91 31.29
CA GLU A 135 1.69 4.71 32.64
C GLU A 135 1.17 3.41 33.27
N LYS A 136 -0.14 3.14 33.20
CA LYS A 136 -0.71 1.90 33.75
C LYS A 136 -0.27 0.65 33.00
N CYS A 137 -0.05 0.75 31.69
CA CYS A 137 0.56 -0.32 30.90
C CYS A 137 2.00 -0.58 31.34
N GLU A 138 2.81 0.46 31.57
CA GLU A 138 4.20 0.32 32.02
C GLU A 138 4.32 -0.33 33.41
N GLU A 139 3.44 0.05 34.34
CA GLU A 139 3.46 -0.49 35.70
C GLU A 139 2.96 -1.94 35.80
N ASN A 140 1.89 -2.28 35.08
CA ASN A 140 1.12 -3.52 35.35
C ASN A 140 1.02 -4.47 34.15
N PHE A 141 1.25 -4.00 32.93
CA PHE A 141 1.04 -4.77 31.69
C PHE A 141 2.14 -4.48 30.65
N PRO A 142 3.42 -4.76 30.98
CA PRO A 142 4.56 -4.41 30.12
C PRO A 142 4.53 -5.12 28.76
N GLU A 143 3.77 -6.20 28.61
CA GLU A 143 3.54 -6.84 27.32
C GLU A 143 2.80 -5.95 26.32
N ILE A 144 1.94 -5.04 26.80
CA ILE A 144 1.19 -4.13 25.93
C ILE A 144 2.14 -3.15 25.25
N LEU A 145 3.21 -2.73 25.92
CA LEU A 145 4.17 -1.75 25.40
C LEU A 145 4.88 -2.19 24.11
N LYS A 146 4.81 -3.48 23.76
CA LYS A 146 5.40 -4.07 22.55
C LYS A 146 4.52 -3.96 21.32
N PHE A 147 3.24 -3.64 21.45
CA PHE A 147 2.33 -3.55 20.29
C PHE A 147 2.83 -2.62 19.18
N PRO A 148 3.53 -1.49 19.44
CA PRO A 148 4.02 -0.63 18.35
C PRO A 148 5.05 -1.34 17.46
N ASP A 149 5.77 -2.33 17.99
CA ASP A 149 6.73 -3.14 17.23
C ASP A 149 6.01 -4.28 16.48
N GLU A 150 4.88 -4.75 17.00
CA GLU A 150 4.02 -5.75 16.35
C GLU A 150 3.26 -5.20 15.13
N LEU A 151 3.17 -3.86 15.00
CA LEU A 151 2.44 -3.15 13.94
C LEU A 151 3.39 -2.40 12.99
N GLU A 152 4.43 -3.10 12.50
CA GLU A 152 5.50 -2.53 11.67
C GLU A 152 4.98 -1.94 10.35
N HIS A 153 4.08 -2.64 9.66
CA HIS A 153 3.66 -2.25 8.31
C HIS A 153 2.53 -1.21 8.29
N VAL A 154 1.94 -0.88 9.45
CA VAL A 154 0.80 0.05 9.55
C VAL A 154 1.12 1.42 8.97
N GLU A 155 2.33 1.97 9.21
CA GLU A 155 2.71 3.28 8.66
C GLU A 155 2.91 3.26 7.14
N ASN A 156 3.38 2.15 6.59
CA ASN A 156 3.52 2.02 5.14
C ASN A 156 2.16 1.78 4.48
N ALA A 157 1.30 0.97 5.10
CA ALA A 157 -0.07 0.73 4.65
C ALA A 157 -0.91 2.02 4.63
N SER A 158 -0.71 2.93 5.58
CA SER A 158 -1.43 4.21 5.61
C SER A 158 -1.09 5.15 4.44
N LYS A 159 0.01 4.90 3.73
CA LYS A 159 0.46 5.70 2.57
C LYS A 159 -0.05 5.12 1.24
N VAL A 160 -0.64 3.92 1.26
CA VAL A 160 -1.12 3.22 0.05
C VAL A 160 -2.52 3.71 -0.30
N SER A 161 -2.70 4.25 -1.51
CA SER A 161 -4.04 4.57 -2.01
C SER A 161 -4.65 3.35 -2.71
N ALA A 162 -5.75 2.84 -2.15
CA ALA A 162 -6.47 1.69 -2.72
C ALA A 162 -6.97 1.95 -4.16
N GLN A 163 -7.36 3.20 -4.44
CA GLN A 163 -7.86 3.60 -5.76
C GLN A 163 -6.75 3.59 -6.82
N ILE A 164 -5.59 4.18 -6.51
CA ILE A 164 -4.43 4.21 -7.42
C ILE A 164 -3.94 2.79 -7.69
N LEU A 165 -3.88 1.96 -6.64
CA LEU A 165 -3.47 0.57 -6.74
C LEU A 165 -4.38 -0.22 -7.70
N LYS A 166 -5.71 -0.10 -7.53
CA LYS A 166 -6.69 -0.73 -8.41
C LYS A 166 -6.59 -0.24 -9.85
N ALA A 167 -6.48 1.08 -10.06
CA ALA A 167 -6.36 1.66 -11.39
C ALA A 167 -5.09 1.21 -12.12
N SER A 168 -3.99 1.03 -11.39
CA SER A 168 -2.72 0.54 -11.94
C SER A 168 -2.83 -0.92 -12.39
N LEU A 169 -3.45 -1.77 -11.57
CA LEU A 169 -3.74 -3.17 -11.94
C LEU A 169 -4.66 -3.28 -13.16
N ASP A 170 -5.73 -2.48 -13.22
CA ASP A 170 -6.67 -2.50 -14.34
C ASP A 170 -6.03 -2.02 -15.65
N THR A 171 -5.12 -1.06 -15.56
CA THR A 171 -4.36 -0.57 -16.71
C THR A 171 -3.39 -1.64 -17.22
N MET A 172 -2.68 -2.31 -16.31
CA MET A 172 -1.81 -3.44 -16.65
C MET A 172 -2.60 -4.58 -17.30
N GLU A 173 -3.78 -4.92 -16.76
CA GLU A 173 -4.65 -5.96 -17.33
C GLU A 173 -5.07 -5.64 -18.76
N ARG A 174 -5.54 -4.41 -18.99
CA ARG A 174 -5.96 -3.96 -20.33
C ARG A 174 -4.81 -4.01 -21.33
N HIS A 175 -3.60 -3.63 -20.92
CA HIS A 175 -2.41 -3.74 -21.78
C HIS A 175 -2.09 -5.19 -22.14
N ILE A 176 -2.14 -6.12 -21.16
CA ILE A 176 -1.90 -7.54 -21.41
C ILE A 176 -2.97 -8.12 -22.34
N GLN A 177 -4.25 -7.84 -22.08
CA GLN A 177 -5.37 -8.30 -22.93
C GLN A 177 -5.24 -7.79 -24.37
N ARG A 178 -4.86 -6.52 -24.55
CA ARG A 178 -4.62 -5.95 -25.89
C ARG A 178 -3.49 -6.68 -26.60
N LEU A 179 -2.37 -6.92 -25.92
CA LEU A 179 -1.23 -7.63 -26.51
C LEU A 179 -1.56 -9.08 -26.84
N GLU A 180 -2.35 -9.76 -26.02
CA GLU A 180 -2.83 -11.12 -26.32
C GLU A 180 -3.75 -11.16 -27.54
N ASN A 181 -4.68 -10.21 -27.66
CA ASN A 181 -5.51 -10.07 -28.85
C ASN A 181 -4.69 -9.77 -30.10
N ASP A 182 -3.68 -8.91 -29.97
CA ASP A 182 -2.75 -8.64 -31.05
C ASP A 182 -2.03 -9.94 -31.45
N ILE A 183 -1.48 -10.71 -30.48
CA ILE A 183 -0.82 -12.03 -30.65
C ILE A 183 -1.70 -13.04 -31.39
N GLN A 184 -2.98 -13.14 -31.06
CA GLN A 184 -3.90 -14.07 -31.75
C GLN A 184 -4.02 -13.75 -33.25
N ASN A 185 -3.84 -12.48 -33.63
CA ASN A 185 -3.87 -12.03 -35.01
C ASN A 185 -2.49 -12.06 -35.69
N PHE A 186 -1.41 -12.42 -34.99
CA PHE A 186 -0.10 -12.55 -35.63
C PHE A 186 -0.07 -13.77 -36.57
N PRO A 187 0.47 -13.62 -37.79
CA PRO A 187 0.74 -14.76 -38.64
C PRO A 187 1.76 -15.67 -37.94
N LYS A 188 1.46 -16.98 -37.90
CA LYS A 188 2.40 -17.98 -37.39
C LYS A 188 3.70 -17.86 -38.18
N THR A 189 4.81 -17.68 -37.48
CA THR A 189 6.14 -17.56 -38.07
C THR A 189 6.94 -18.81 -37.77
N ASP A 190 7.67 -19.31 -38.76
CA ASP A 190 8.65 -20.40 -38.59
C ASP A 190 10.01 -19.87 -38.10
N ASP A 191 10.12 -18.56 -37.87
CA ASP A 191 11.33 -17.92 -37.37
C ASP A 191 11.56 -18.26 -35.88
N LYS A 192 12.59 -19.08 -35.62
CA LYS A 192 13.02 -19.48 -34.28
C LYS A 192 13.54 -18.31 -33.44
N GLN A 193 13.82 -17.15 -34.02
CA GLN A 193 14.23 -15.94 -33.30
C GLN A 193 13.03 -15.14 -32.75
N ASP A 194 11.80 -15.40 -33.21
CA ASP A 194 10.61 -14.69 -32.74
C ASP A 194 10.11 -15.22 -31.39
N LYS A 195 10.75 -14.74 -30.31
CA LYS A 195 10.39 -15.06 -28.91
C LYS A 195 9.30 -14.16 -28.33
N PHE A 196 8.57 -13.40 -29.15
CA PHE A 196 7.61 -12.40 -28.68
C PHE A 196 6.47 -13.04 -27.86
N VAL A 197 5.92 -14.15 -28.33
CA VAL A 197 4.78 -14.85 -27.68
C VAL A 197 5.16 -15.43 -26.31
N GLU A 198 6.35 -16.01 -26.17
CA GLU A 198 6.84 -16.58 -24.92
C GLU A 198 6.99 -15.50 -23.83
N LYS A 199 7.57 -14.35 -24.19
CA LYS A 199 7.79 -13.25 -23.25
C LYS A 199 6.48 -12.62 -22.73
N ILE A 200 5.41 -12.66 -23.52
CA ILE A 200 4.10 -12.12 -23.11
C ILE A 200 3.37 -13.08 -22.17
N LYS A 201 3.49 -14.40 -22.38
CA LYS A 201 2.95 -15.40 -21.43
C LYS A 201 3.52 -15.22 -20.01
N TYR A 202 4.82 -14.95 -19.90
CA TYR A 202 5.44 -14.64 -18.61
C TYR A 202 4.79 -13.43 -17.93
N SER A 203 4.55 -12.34 -18.65
CA SER A 203 3.88 -11.15 -18.10
C SER A 203 2.46 -11.44 -17.64
N ARG A 204 1.68 -12.25 -18.37
CA ARG A 204 0.35 -12.70 -17.94
C ARG A 204 0.43 -13.47 -16.62
N GLU A 205 1.31 -14.45 -16.51
CA GLU A 205 1.45 -15.25 -15.29
C GLU A 205 1.83 -14.40 -14.06
N GLN A 206 2.74 -13.44 -14.23
CA GLN A 206 3.12 -12.53 -13.13
C GLN A 206 1.97 -11.60 -12.74
N TYR A 207 1.22 -11.08 -13.71
CA TYR A 207 0.02 -10.28 -13.43
C TYR A 207 -1.04 -11.08 -12.67
N GLU A 208 -1.32 -12.33 -13.06
CA GLU A 208 -2.32 -13.17 -12.36
C GLU A 208 -1.94 -13.41 -10.89
N LYS A 209 -0.65 -13.62 -10.61
CA LYS A 209 -0.14 -13.70 -9.23
C LYS A 209 -0.39 -12.40 -8.47
N LEU A 210 -0.04 -11.26 -9.07
CA LEU A 210 -0.21 -9.94 -8.46
C LEU A 210 -1.70 -9.62 -8.21
N SER A 211 -2.57 -9.93 -9.18
CA SER A 211 -4.03 -9.79 -9.07
C SER A 211 -4.59 -10.67 -7.96
N THR A 212 -4.09 -11.91 -7.83
CA THR A 212 -4.47 -12.81 -6.73
C THR A 212 -4.05 -12.27 -5.37
N MET A 213 -2.82 -11.74 -5.26
CA MET A 213 -2.35 -11.07 -4.02
C MET A 213 -3.24 -9.89 -3.66
N HIS A 214 -3.60 -9.03 -4.61
CA HIS A 214 -4.50 -7.90 -4.39
C HIS A 214 -5.89 -8.36 -3.92
N LYS A 215 -6.47 -9.40 -4.52
CA LYS A 215 -7.77 -9.95 -4.07
C LYS A 215 -7.70 -10.49 -2.64
N ASN A 216 -6.59 -11.14 -2.27
CA ASN A 216 -6.39 -11.62 -0.91
C ASN A 216 -6.24 -10.46 0.09
N MET A 217 -5.49 -9.42 -0.27
CA MET A 217 -5.37 -8.18 0.50
C MET A 217 -6.75 -7.56 0.79
N GLN A 218 -7.61 -7.44 -0.23
CA GLN A 218 -8.98 -6.92 -0.06
C GLN A 218 -9.81 -7.76 0.91
N LYS A 219 -9.74 -9.10 0.80
CA LYS A 219 -10.45 -10.01 1.72
C LYS A 219 -9.95 -9.89 3.17
N LEU A 220 -8.65 -9.67 3.36
CA LEU A 220 -8.09 -9.45 4.70
C LEU A 220 -8.61 -8.14 5.30
N TYR A 221 -8.71 -7.09 4.50
CA TYR A 221 -9.28 -5.82 4.94
C TYR A 221 -10.79 -5.94 5.27
N GLU A 222 -11.55 -6.67 4.44
CA GLU A 222 -12.96 -7.00 4.75
C GLU A 222 -13.09 -7.81 6.04
N SER A 223 -12.17 -8.76 6.27
CA SER A 223 -12.11 -9.50 7.53
C SER A 223 -11.79 -8.61 8.72
N LEU A 224 -11.00 -7.55 8.55
CA LEU A 224 -10.75 -6.56 9.62
C LEU A 224 -12.02 -5.78 9.94
N GLY A 225 -12.81 -5.38 8.94
CA GLY A 225 -14.11 -4.74 9.17
C GLY A 225 -15.05 -5.59 10.02
N SER A 226 -15.09 -6.89 9.74
CA SER A 226 -15.87 -7.84 10.56
C SER A 226 -15.31 -7.98 11.99
N TYR A 227 -13.98 -7.93 12.16
CA TYR A 227 -13.33 -8.10 13.45
C TYR A 227 -13.46 -6.85 14.35
N PHE A 228 -13.28 -5.66 13.80
CA PHE A 228 -13.37 -4.38 14.51
C PHE A 228 -14.74 -3.68 14.37
N ALA A 229 -15.71 -4.36 13.76
CA ALA A 229 -17.08 -3.87 13.56
C ALA A 229 -17.17 -2.49 12.87
N PHE A 230 -16.46 -2.34 11.75
CA PHE A 230 -16.60 -1.18 10.84
C PHE A 230 -16.96 -1.64 9.43
N ASP A 231 -17.51 -0.72 8.63
CA ASP A 231 -17.84 -0.98 7.22
C ASP A 231 -16.59 -0.76 6.32
N PRO A 232 -16.02 -1.82 5.70
CA PRO A 232 -14.85 -1.71 4.80
C PRO A 232 -15.09 -0.88 3.55
N HIS A 233 -16.36 -0.62 3.18
CA HIS A 233 -16.70 0.20 2.03
C HIS A 233 -16.84 1.68 2.39
N ALA A 234 -17.12 1.99 3.66
CA ALA A 234 -17.21 3.35 4.15
C ALA A 234 -15.85 3.91 4.59
N VAL A 235 -14.95 3.05 5.06
CA VAL A 235 -13.61 3.43 5.54
C VAL A 235 -12.57 2.91 4.54
N SER A 236 -11.80 3.82 3.94
CA SER A 236 -10.73 3.45 3.02
C SER A 236 -9.53 2.85 3.78
N ILE A 237 -8.67 2.11 3.06
CA ILE A 237 -7.50 1.43 3.64
C ILE A 237 -6.54 2.48 4.23
N GLU A 238 -6.27 3.55 3.48
CA GLU A 238 -5.43 4.65 3.90
C GLU A 238 -5.98 5.39 5.13
N ASP A 239 -7.31 5.58 5.22
CA ASP A 239 -7.92 6.22 6.40
C ASP A 239 -7.82 5.32 7.64
N PHE A 240 -8.17 4.03 7.51
CA PHE A 240 -8.12 3.08 8.63
C PHE A 240 -6.70 2.94 9.19
N PHE A 241 -5.72 2.67 8.32
CA PHE A 241 -4.32 2.54 8.76
C PHE A 241 -3.72 3.89 9.13
N GLY A 242 -4.19 5.00 8.57
CA GLY A 242 -3.79 6.35 8.95
C GLY A 242 -4.19 6.69 10.39
N ASP A 243 -5.44 6.42 10.78
CA ASP A 243 -5.90 6.55 12.16
C ASP A 243 -5.05 5.70 13.11
N LEU A 244 -4.77 4.46 12.74
CA LEU A 244 -3.98 3.54 13.58
C LEU A 244 -2.51 3.94 13.67
N ALA A 245 -1.89 4.39 12.58
CA ALA A 245 -0.53 4.92 12.56
C ALA A 245 -0.40 6.15 13.46
N ASN A 246 -1.38 7.05 13.38
CA ASN A 246 -1.45 8.23 14.25
C ASN A 246 -1.56 7.82 15.72
N PHE A 247 -2.47 6.89 16.04
CA PHE A 247 -2.61 6.39 17.41
C PHE A 247 -1.32 5.73 17.93
N ARG A 248 -0.68 4.87 17.14
CA ARG A 248 0.61 4.23 17.46
C ARG A 248 1.68 5.27 17.78
N MET A 249 1.81 6.30 16.95
CA MET A 249 2.77 7.39 17.18
C MET A 249 2.45 8.16 18.47
N LEU A 250 1.18 8.50 18.70
CA LEU A 250 0.77 9.20 19.92
C LEU A 250 1.05 8.38 21.19
N PHE A 251 0.81 7.07 21.14
CA PHE A 251 1.10 6.17 22.26
C PHE A 251 2.61 6.15 22.56
N LEU A 252 3.46 6.01 21.54
CA LEU A 252 4.93 6.05 21.70
C LEU A 252 5.44 7.38 22.26
N VAL A 253 4.84 8.51 21.84
CA VAL A 253 5.20 9.83 22.40
C VAL A 253 4.81 9.92 23.87
N SER A 254 3.64 9.41 24.25
CA SER A 254 3.17 9.40 25.63
C SER A 254 4.05 8.51 26.52
N THR A 255 4.45 7.31 26.09
CA THR A 255 5.38 6.44 26.85
C THR A 255 6.78 7.06 26.99
N CYS A 256 7.28 7.73 25.96
CA CYS A 256 8.57 8.42 26.01
C CYS A 256 8.55 9.63 26.97
N SER A 257 7.45 10.40 26.96
CA SER A 257 7.27 11.55 27.86
C SER A 257 7.25 11.13 29.33
N ILE A 258 6.66 9.98 29.63
CA ILE A 258 6.66 9.37 30.97
C ILE A 258 8.08 8.97 31.38
N ASN A 259 8.79 8.25 30.51
CA ASN A 259 10.17 7.86 30.78
C ASN A 259 11.09 9.06 31.01
N ASN A 260 10.99 10.11 30.19
CA ASN A 260 11.78 11.33 30.36
C ASN A 260 11.42 12.08 31.66
N ALA A 261 10.14 12.09 32.06
CA ALA A 261 9.71 12.61 33.36
C ALA A 261 10.28 11.79 34.54
N TYR A 262 10.35 10.46 34.43
CA TYR A 262 11.02 9.61 35.41
C TYR A 262 12.51 9.92 35.50
N TYR A 263 13.22 10.06 34.37
CA TYR A 263 14.64 10.43 34.36
C TYR A 263 14.88 11.84 34.93
N CYS A 264 14.03 12.82 34.60
CA CYS A 264 14.09 14.17 35.21
C CYS A 264 13.79 14.14 36.72
N SER A 265 12.85 13.31 37.16
CA SER A 265 12.50 13.17 38.59
C SER A 265 13.62 12.48 39.35
N TYR A 266 14.21 11.42 38.81
CA TYR A 266 15.39 10.76 39.38
C TYR A 266 16.59 11.70 39.43
N PHE A 267 16.84 12.49 38.38
CA PHE A 267 17.92 13.47 38.37
C PHE A 267 17.71 14.59 39.40
N ASN A 268 16.47 15.07 39.57
CA ASN A 268 16.12 16.04 40.61
C ASN A 268 16.24 15.45 42.03
N ILE A 269 15.83 14.21 42.25
CA ILE A 269 15.99 13.52 43.54
C ILE A 269 17.47 13.32 43.86
N TYR A 270 18.30 12.90 42.89
CA TYR A 270 19.75 12.80 43.07
C TYR A 270 20.40 14.16 43.31
N SER A 271 19.96 15.22 42.62
CA SER A 271 20.45 16.59 42.85
C SER A 271 20.07 17.12 44.25
N LEU A 272 18.84 16.86 44.72
CA LEU A 272 18.39 17.17 46.09
C LEU A 272 19.14 16.36 47.16
N PHE A 273 19.47 15.09 46.89
CA PHE A 273 20.27 14.26 47.79
C PHE A 273 21.75 14.69 47.87
N PHE A 274 22.30 15.27 46.81
CA PHE A 274 23.66 15.81 46.80
C PHE A 274 23.74 17.26 47.33
N SER A 275 22.67 18.06 47.26
CA SER A 275 22.63 19.38 47.91
C SER A 275 22.51 19.30 49.44
N ASN A 276 21.87 18.26 50.00
CA ASN A 276 21.72 18.08 51.45
C ASN A 276 22.91 17.37 52.14
N LYS A 277 24.02 17.09 51.43
CA LYS A 277 25.25 16.54 52.01
C LYS A 277 26.39 17.56 52.20
N ASN A 278 26.14 18.83 51.91
CA ASN A 278 27.10 19.93 52.02
C ASN A 278 26.72 20.99 53.09
N GLU A 279 25.84 20.64 54.03
CA GLU A 279 25.70 21.31 55.34
C GLU A 279 26.09 20.34 56.45
#